data_AF-A0A7X7MGI9-F1
#
_entry.id   AF-A0A7X7MGI9-F1
#
_cell.length_a   1.000
_cell.length_b   1.000
_cell.length_c   1.000
_cell.angle_alpha   90.00
_cell.angle_beta   90.00
_cell.angle_gamma   90.00
#
_symmetry.space_group_name_H-M   'P 1'
#
loop_
_entity.id
_entity.type
_entity.pdbx_description
1 polymer ?
#
loop_
_entity_poly.entity_id
_entity_poly.type
_entity_poly.pdbx_seq_one_letter_code
_entity_poly.pdbx_strand_id
1 'polypeptide(L)'
;MKSNLDLLQELVACRPVSSDLPAVNAAMLVMRDFLQAQGVHCVLEKVGENQLLYASTRPGKVQDVLLNAHLDVVPAEDSQFTPRIEKGRIFARGVDDDLGCAVCIANVLCQKLGQSSVGAIFSADEELGGYTTAKMIELGYEARKLAIVMDGPSCNIAIAQKGIQIVELVARGRGGHSSQPWNCDNPIDKLIDAYLQLRQNWPKVTAEDQWHNTMAACICKAG
;
A
#
# COMPACT_ATOMS: atom_id res chain seq x y z
N MET A 1 -0.63 -18.73 -22.88
CA MET A 1 0.13 -17.81 -22.02
C MET A 1 -0.90 -16.91 -21.35
N LYS A 2 -0.90 -16.77 -20.02
CA LYS A 2 -1.87 -15.93 -19.32
C LYS A 2 -1.73 -14.47 -19.79
N SER A 3 -2.84 -13.77 -20.02
CA SER A 3 -2.80 -12.35 -20.37
C SER A 3 -2.57 -11.48 -19.13
N ASN A 4 -2.20 -10.21 -19.34
CA ASN A 4 -2.07 -9.24 -18.25
C ASN A 4 -3.42 -9.03 -17.52
N LEU A 5 -4.53 -9.09 -18.26
CA LEU A 5 -5.87 -8.97 -17.68
C LEU A 5 -6.24 -10.21 -16.84
N ASP A 6 -5.80 -11.40 -17.25
CA ASP A 6 -5.99 -12.62 -16.45
C ASP A 6 -5.19 -12.54 -15.13
N LEU A 7 -3.93 -12.09 -15.20
CA LEU A 7 -3.10 -11.89 -14.01
C LEU A 7 -3.75 -10.90 -13.04
N LEU A 8 -4.21 -9.74 -13.54
CA LEU A 8 -4.86 -8.75 -12.68
C LEU A 8 -6.11 -9.31 -12.00
N GLN A 9 -6.95 -10.04 -12.72
CA GLN A 9 -8.15 -10.64 -12.14
C GLN A 9 -7.82 -11.71 -11.10
N GLU A 10 -6.78 -12.52 -11.31
CA GLU A 10 -6.31 -13.50 -10.33
C GLU A 10 -5.79 -12.82 -9.05
N LEU A 11 -5.00 -11.75 -9.18
CA LEU A 11 -4.50 -10.98 -8.03
C LEU A 11 -5.65 -10.36 -7.23
N VAL A 12 -6.64 -9.77 -7.90
CA VAL A 12 -7.84 -9.23 -7.23
C VAL A 12 -8.61 -10.34 -6.51
N ALA A 13 -8.73 -11.52 -7.12
CA ALA A 13 -9.44 -12.65 -6.55
C ALA A 13 -8.77 -13.22 -5.29
N CYS A 14 -7.46 -12.99 -5.08
CA CYS A 14 -6.78 -13.31 -3.83
C CYS A 14 -7.31 -12.51 -2.64
N ARG A 15 -7.94 -11.35 -2.88
CA ARG A 15 -8.39 -10.41 -1.84
C ARG A 15 -7.27 -10.02 -0.86
N PRO A 16 -6.13 -9.50 -1.34
CA PRO A 16 -4.92 -9.31 -0.52
C PRO A 16 -5.04 -8.09 0.41
N VAL A 17 -6.06 -8.07 1.28
CA VAL A 17 -6.24 -7.00 2.26
C VAL A 17 -5.04 -6.99 3.20
N SER A 18 -4.44 -5.85 3.49
CA SER A 18 -3.15 -5.76 4.20
C SER A 18 -3.13 -6.45 5.57
N SER A 19 -4.28 -6.58 6.23
CA SER A 19 -4.43 -7.33 7.50
C SER A 19 -4.57 -8.85 7.33
N ASP A 20 -4.83 -9.34 6.12
CA ASP A 20 -4.97 -10.76 5.77
C ASP A 20 -3.69 -11.28 5.12
N LEU A 21 -2.72 -11.59 5.97
CA LEU A 21 -1.40 -12.06 5.56
C LEU A 21 -1.44 -13.31 4.65
N PRO A 22 -2.26 -14.34 4.90
CA PRO A 22 -2.43 -15.46 3.96
C PRO A 22 -2.87 -15.02 2.56
N ALA A 23 -3.80 -14.08 2.45
CA ALA A 23 -4.28 -13.56 1.17
C ALA A 23 -3.21 -12.75 0.42
N VAL A 24 -2.48 -11.88 1.12
CA VAL A 24 -1.35 -11.12 0.55
C VAL A 24 -0.25 -12.06 0.06
N ASN A 25 0.10 -13.07 0.87
CA ASN A 25 1.07 -14.09 0.48
C ASN A 25 0.58 -14.89 -0.74
N ALA A 26 -0.72 -15.19 -0.86
CA ALA A 26 -1.26 -15.85 -2.04
C ALA A 26 -1.08 -15.00 -3.31
N ALA A 27 -1.33 -13.69 -3.25
CA ALA A 27 -1.11 -12.77 -4.36
C ALA A 27 0.37 -12.72 -4.78
N MET A 28 1.31 -12.74 -3.81
CA MET A 28 2.75 -12.83 -4.08
C MET A 28 3.12 -14.10 -4.85
N LEU A 29 2.55 -15.25 -4.47
CA LEU A 29 2.79 -16.51 -5.16
C LEU A 29 2.21 -16.50 -6.58
N VAL A 30 1.02 -15.92 -6.78
CA VAL A 30 0.41 -15.75 -8.12
C VAL A 30 1.32 -14.91 -9.03
N MET A 31 1.80 -13.76 -8.55
CA MET A 31 2.72 -12.90 -9.32
C MET A 31 4.02 -13.64 -9.64
N ARG A 32 4.60 -14.33 -8.66
CA ARG A 32 5.84 -15.12 -8.81
C ARG A 32 5.68 -16.20 -9.86
N ASP A 33 4.59 -16.99 -9.79
CA ASP A 33 4.34 -18.10 -10.70
C ASP A 33 4.14 -17.59 -12.14
N PHE A 34 3.45 -16.46 -12.32
CA PHE A 34 3.31 -15.81 -13.62
C PHE A 34 4.66 -15.39 -14.20
N LEU A 35 5.51 -14.71 -13.42
CA LEU A 35 6.82 -14.23 -13.86
C LEU A 35 7.79 -15.38 -14.16
N GLN A 36 7.81 -16.42 -13.31
CA GLN A 36 8.64 -17.60 -13.52
C GLN A 36 8.24 -18.37 -14.78
N ALA A 37 6.95 -18.49 -15.08
CA ALA A 37 6.48 -19.12 -16.31
C ALA A 37 6.97 -18.41 -17.58
N GLN A 38 7.36 -17.13 -17.47
CA GLN A 38 7.93 -16.32 -18.56
C GLN A 38 9.47 -16.31 -18.55
N GLY A 39 10.10 -17.03 -17.61
CA GLY A 39 11.56 -17.09 -17.48
C GLY A 39 12.19 -15.91 -16.73
N VAL A 40 11.40 -15.06 -16.09
CA VAL A 40 11.92 -13.97 -15.24
C VAL A 40 12.53 -14.56 -13.96
N HIS A 41 13.73 -14.08 -13.59
CA HIS A 41 14.37 -14.51 -12.35
C HIS A 41 13.58 -13.98 -11.15
N CYS A 42 13.11 -14.87 -10.28
CA CYS A 42 12.30 -14.52 -9.10
C CYS A 42 12.92 -15.09 -7.83
N VAL A 43 12.91 -14.29 -6.77
CA VAL A 43 13.32 -14.66 -5.42
C VAL A 43 12.18 -14.29 -4.46
N LEU A 44 11.77 -15.24 -3.63
CA LEU A 44 10.89 -14.97 -2.51
C LEU A 44 11.73 -14.82 -1.25
N GLU A 45 11.67 -13.64 -0.64
CA GLU A 45 12.23 -13.37 0.66
C GLU A 45 11.15 -13.54 1.73
N LYS A 46 11.56 -13.90 2.95
CA LYS A 46 10.66 -14.01 4.09
C LYS A 46 11.04 -13.00 5.16
N VAL A 47 10.12 -12.09 5.48
CA VAL A 47 10.28 -11.08 6.53
C VAL A 47 9.16 -11.28 7.55
N GLY A 48 9.50 -11.86 8.70
CA GLY A 48 8.49 -12.35 9.63
C GLY A 48 7.62 -13.42 8.97
N GLU A 49 6.32 -13.19 8.88
CA GLU A 49 5.37 -14.08 8.19
C GLU A 49 5.08 -13.66 6.74
N ASN A 50 5.50 -12.45 6.34
CA ASN A 50 5.30 -11.94 4.98
C ASN A 50 6.22 -12.65 3.98
N GLN A 51 5.68 -12.97 2.81
CA GLN A 51 6.42 -13.31 1.60
C GLN A 51 6.60 -12.04 0.77
N LEU A 52 7.83 -11.75 0.37
CA LEU A 52 8.16 -10.61 -0.49
C LEU A 52 8.76 -11.12 -1.79
N LEU A 53 8.31 -10.58 -2.91
CA LEU A 53 8.79 -11.00 -4.21
C LEU A 53 9.76 -9.96 -4.77
N TYR A 54 10.98 -10.40 -5.02
CA TYR A 54 11.88 -9.72 -5.94
C TYR A 54 11.91 -10.44 -7.28
N ALA A 55 11.77 -9.69 -8.37
CA ALA A 55 11.87 -10.22 -9.72
C ALA A 55 12.84 -9.39 -10.56
N SER A 56 13.57 -10.01 -11.49
CA SER A 56 14.53 -9.29 -12.32
C SER A 56 14.80 -9.97 -13.66
N THR A 57 15.21 -9.15 -14.63
CA THR A 57 15.54 -9.61 -15.99
C THR A 57 16.90 -10.32 -16.06
N ARG A 58 17.71 -10.23 -15.01
CA ARG A 58 19.02 -10.87 -14.86
C ARG A 58 19.22 -11.29 -13.40
N PRO A 59 19.79 -12.47 -13.11
CA PRO A 59 20.07 -12.87 -11.73
C PRO A 59 20.88 -11.82 -10.97
N GLY A 60 20.60 -11.69 -9.67
CA GLY A 60 21.30 -10.78 -8.77
C GLY A 60 20.40 -9.66 -8.21
N LYS A 61 20.76 -9.19 -7.01
CA LYS A 61 19.97 -8.22 -6.23
C LYS A 61 20.07 -6.78 -6.74
N VAL A 62 21.11 -6.45 -7.51
CA VAL A 62 21.40 -5.08 -7.94
C VAL A 62 21.21 -4.95 -9.46
N GLN A 63 20.31 -4.06 -9.87
CA GLN A 63 19.95 -3.80 -11.26
C GLN A 63 20.17 -2.35 -11.63
N ASP A 64 20.20 -2.01 -12.92
CA ASP A 64 20.33 -0.61 -13.34
C ASP A 64 19.09 0.22 -12.96
N VAL A 65 17.91 -0.36 -13.17
CA VAL A 65 16.62 0.22 -12.77
C VAL A 65 15.90 -0.71 -11.79
N LEU A 66 15.37 -0.16 -10.71
CA LEU A 66 14.52 -0.86 -9.75
C LEU A 66 13.11 -0.28 -9.79
N LEU A 67 12.12 -1.12 -10.03
CA LEU A 67 10.71 -0.77 -9.99
C LEU A 67 10.11 -1.23 -8.64
N ASN A 68 9.06 -0.58 -8.18
CA ASN A 68 8.33 -1.01 -6.99
C ASN A 68 6.83 -0.79 -7.17
N ALA A 69 6.06 -1.77 -6.71
CA ALA A 69 4.61 -1.76 -6.56
C ALA A 69 4.25 -2.60 -5.33
N HIS A 70 3.09 -2.40 -4.74
CA HIS A 70 2.61 -3.25 -3.65
C HIS A 70 1.48 -4.17 -4.11
N LEU A 71 1.32 -5.30 -3.41
CA LEU A 71 0.25 -6.27 -3.68
C LEU A 71 -0.79 -6.31 -2.57
N ASP A 72 -0.56 -5.67 -1.43
CA ASP A 72 -1.58 -5.49 -0.42
C ASP A 72 -2.52 -4.34 -0.77
N VAL A 73 -3.73 -4.37 -0.25
CA VAL A 73 -4.76 -3.37 -0.53
C VAL A 73 -5.55 -3.01 0.73
N VAL A 74 -6.08 -1.78 0.82
CA VAL A 74 -7.00 -1.43 1.90
C VAL A 74 -8.31 -2.26 1.90
N PRO A 75 -9.00 -2.36 3.05
CA PRO A 75 -10.30 -3.03 3.16
C PRO A 75 -11.35 -2.55 2.13
N ALA A 76 -12.24 -3.46 1.75
CA ALA A 76 -13.35 -3.21 0.85
C ALA A 76 -14.46 -4.26 1.05
N GLU A 77 -15.64 -3.98 0.50
CA GLU A 77 -16.74 -4.95 0.46
C GLU A 77 -16.39 -6.13 -0.46
N ASP A 78 -16.89 -7.33 -0.14
CA ASP A 78 -16.65 -8.57 -0.90
C ASP A 78 -16.90 -8.43 -2.41
N SER A 79 -17.93 -7.67 -2.79
CA SER A 79 -18.30 -7.40 -4.17
C SER A 79 -17.22 -6.63 -4.96
N GLN A 80 -16.37 -5.86 -4.28
CA GLN A 80 -15.29 -5.09 -4.90
C GLN A 80 -14.09 -5.96 -5.28
N PHE A 81 -14.02 -7.21 -4.82
CA PHE A 81 -13.03 -8.19 -5.26
C PHE A 81 -13.53 -9.05 -6.43
N THR A 82 -14.65 -8.68 -7.04
CA THR A 82 -15.12 -9.26 -8.29
C THR A 82 -14.95 -8.24 -9.41
N PRO A 83 -13.91 -8.38 -10.26
CA PRO A 83 -13.66 -7.43 -11.33
C PRO A 83 -14.86 -7.26 -12.25
N ARG A 84 -15.24 -6.00 -12.50
CA ARG A 84 -16.25 -5.64 -13.50
C ARG A 84 -15.60 -4.84 -14.61
N ILE A 85 -15.85 -5.21 -15.86
CA ILE A 85 -15.38 -4.46 -17.02
C ILE A 85 -16.57 -3.74 -17.66
N GLU A 86 -16.53 -2.41 -17.68
CA GLU A 86 -17.57 -1.57 -18.27
C GLU A 86 -16.93 -0.39 -19.01
N LYS A 87 -17.37 -0.13 -20.24
CA LYS A 87 -16.94 1.04 -21.04
C LYS A 87 -15.41 1.19 -21.14
N GLY A 88 -14.71 0.07 -21.30
CA GLY A 88 -13.25 0.04 -21.44
C GLY A 88 -12.46 0.28 -20.13
N ARG A 89 -13.13 0.25 -18.97
CA ARG A 89 -12.51 0.33 -17.65
C ARG A 89 -12.79 -0.93 -16.84
N ILE A 90 -11.84 -1.31 -16.00
CA ILE A 90 -11.99 -2.36 -15.00
C ILE A 90 -12.22 -1.73 -13.63
N PHE A 91 -13.16 -2.29 -12.86
CA PHE A 91 -13.55 -1.83 -11.54
C PHE A 91 -13.39 -2.98 -10.55
N ALA A 92 -12.45 -2.83 -9.64
CA ALA A 92 -12.22 -3.72 -8.50
C ALA A 92 -11.28 -3.04 -7.50
N ARG A 93 -11.29 -3.49 -6.24
CA ARG A 93 -10.26 -3.12 -5.25
C ARG A 93 -8.89 -3.55 -5.77
N GLY A 94 -7.88 -2.69 -5.64
CA GLY A 94 -6.52 -2.99 -6.07
C GLY A 94 -6.21 -2.60 -7.51
N VAL A 95 -7.20 -2.32 -8.36
CA VAL A 95 -6.97 -2.13 -9.80
C VAL A 95 -6.11 -0.90 -10.11
N ASP A 96 -6.37 0.21 -9.42
CA ASP A 96 -5.61 1.46 -9.58
C ASP A 96 -4.45 1.56 -8.59
N ASP A 97 -4.62 0.95 -7.41
CA ASP A 97 -3.77 1.07 -6.24
C ASP A 97 -3.74 -0.31 -5.54
N ASP A 98 -2.78 -1.19 -5.83
CA ASP A 98 -1.67 -0.99 -6.81
C ASP A 98 -1.41 -2.22 -7.70
N LEU A 99 -2.35 -3.18 -7.71
CA LEU A 99 -2.26 -4.42 -8.48
C LEU A 99 -2.14 -4.15 -10.00
N GLY A 100 -2.78 -3.10 -10.51
CA GLY A 100 -2.69 -2.72 -11.92
C GLY A 100 -1.26 -2.31 -12.31
N CYS A 101 -0.62 -1.46 -11.52
CA CYS A 101 0.77 -1.08 -11.77
C CYS A 101 1.73 -2.24 -11.54
N ALA A 102 1.46 -3.12 -10.57
CA ALA A 102 2.20 -4.37 -10.41
C ALA A 102 2.16 -5.25 -11.68
N VAL A 103 1.00 -5.37 -12.33
CA VAL A 103 0.87 -6.06 -13.63
C VAL A 103 1.64 -5.33 -14.75
N CYS A 104 1.62 -3.99 -14.76
CA CYS A 104 2.43 -3.22 -15.71
C CYS A 104 3.93 -3.48 -15.53
N ILE A 105 4.43 -3.50 -14.30
CA ILE A 105 5.82 -3.87 -13.97
C ILE A 105 6.13 -5.28 -14.45
N ALA A 106 5.25 -6.25 -14.18
CA ALA A 106 5.44 -7.62 -14.62
C ALA A 106 5.60 -7.72 -16.15
N ASN A 107 4.77 -7.00 -16.89
CA ASN A 107 4.87 -6.90 -18.35
C ASN A 107 6.19 -6.24 -18.81
N VAL A 108 6.67 -5.20 -18.12
CA VAL A 108 7.98 -4.58 -18.41
C VAL A 108 9.11 -5.60 -18.20
N LEU A 109 9.12 -6.35 -17.10
CA LEU A 109 10.12 -7.38 -16.83
C LEU A 109 10.14 -8.45 -17.93
N CYS A 110 8.98 -8.95 -18.33
CA CYS A 110 8.86 -9.92 -19.42
C CYS A 110 9.40 -9.37 -20.75
N GLN A 111 9.05 -8.14 -21.12
CA GLN A 111 9.49 -7.51 -22.38
C GLN A 111 10.98 -7.17 -22.39
N LYS A 112 11.57 -6.88 -21.23
CA LYS A 112 12.98 -6.49 -21.09
C LYS A 112 13.91 -7.64 -20.72
N LEU A 113 13.38 -8.86 -20.63
CA LEU A 113 14.16 -10.07 -20.37
C LEU A 113 15.30 -10.21 -21.37
N GLY A 114 16.53 -10.36 -20.88
CA GLY A 114 17.75 -10.40 -21.70
C GLY A 114 18.17 -9.07 -22.36
N GLN A 115 17.30 -8.07 -22.43
CA GLN A 115 17.55 -6.81 -23.15
C GLN A 115 18.08 -5.68 -22.25
N SER A 116 17.63 -5.60 -21.00
CA SER A 116 18.01 -4.53 -20.07
C SER A 116 18.16 -5.08 -18.64
N SER A 117 18.84 -4.35 -17.75
CA SER A 117 18.99 -4.72 -16.33
C SER A 117 17.90 -4.00 -15.52
N VAL A 118 16.80 -4.72 -15.25
CA VAL A 118 15.63 -4.18 -14.55
C VAL A 118 15.25 -5.17 -13.45
N GLY A 119 15.06 -4.66 -12.23
CA GLY A 119 14.52 -5.40 -11.10
C GLY A 119 13.19 -4.79 -10.66
N ALA A 120 12.41 -5.55 -9.90
CA ALA A 120 11.22 -5.08 -9.24
C ALA A 120 11.10 -5.68 -7.84
N ILE A 121 10.67 -4.86 -6.88
CA ILE A 121 10.22 -5.29 -5.56
C ILE A 121 8.69 -5.20 -5.53
N PHE A 122 8.04 -6.31 -5.23
CA PHE A 122 6.62 -6.34 -4.90
C PHE A 122 6.49 -6.47 -3.37
N SER A 123 5.94 -5.44 -2.72
CA SER A 123 5.79 -5.33 -1.26
C SER A 123 4.40 -5.73 -0.76
N ALA A 124 4.31 -6.01 0.54
CA ALA A 124 3.14 -6.66 1.16
C ALA A 124 2.46 -5.84 2.27
N ASP A 125 2.95 -4.63 2.55
CA ASP A 125 2.48 -3.83 3.69
C ASP A 125 2.57 -2.31 3.44
N GLU A 126 2.49 -1.86 2.19
CA GLU A 126 2.59 -0.43 1.87
C GLU A 126 1.55 0.37 2.65
N GLU A 127 0.31 -0.12 2.64
CA GLU A 127 -0.86 0.49 3.28
C GLU A 127 -0.76 0.51 4.82
N LEU A 128 0.20 -0.23 5.39
CA LEU A 128 0.50 -0.29 6.82
C LEU A 128 1.77 0.46 7.20
N GLY A 129 2.45 1.08 6.24
CA GLY A 129 3.64 1.91 6.44
C GLY A 129 4.92 1.42 5.73
N GLY A 130 4.84 0.40 4.88
CA GLY A 130 5.91 0.02 3.95
C GLY A 130 7.19 -0.54 4.58
N TYR A 131 7.07 -1.21 5.74
CA TYR A 131 8.23 -1.81 6.42
C TYR A 131 8.89 -2.91 5.58
N THR A 132 8.11 -3.64 4.78
CA THR A 132 8.64 -4.71 3.92
C THR A 132 9.55 -4.18 2.81
N THR A 133 9.21 -3.04 2.19
CA THR A 133 10.07 -2.40 1.19
C THR A 133 11.41 -1.99 1.80
N ALA A 134 11.39 -1.38 2.98
CA ALA A 134 12.62 -1.03 3.70
C ALA A 134 13.50 -2.27 3.97
N LYS A 135 12.89 -3.41 4.34
CA LYS A 135 13.63 -4.66 4.53
C LYS A 135 14.24 -5.23 3.26
N MET A 136 13.59 -5.08 2.12
CA MET A 136 14.21 -5.47 0.84
C MET A 136 15.46 -4.64 0.54
N ILE A 137 15.43 -3.33 0.82
CA ILE A 137 16.63 -2.49 0.67
C ILE A 137 17.74 -2.93 1.64
N GLU A 138 17.42 -3.20 2.91
CA GLU A 138 18.40 -3.72 3.88
C GLU A 138 19.01 -5.08 3.47
N LEU A 139 18.26 -5.90 2.73
CA LEU A 139 18.73 -7.18 2.16
C LEU A 139 19.60 -7.01 0.91
N GLY A 140 19.87 -5.78 0.48
CA GLY A 140 20.77 -5.43 -0.63
C GLY A 140 20.10 -5.41 -2.00
N TYR A 141 18.77 -5.30 -2.07
CA TYR A 141 18.06 -5.06 -3.33
C TYR A 141 18.13 -3.58 -3.69
N GLU A 142 18.84 -3.24 -4.76
CA GLU A 142 19.21 -1.85 -5.05
C GLU A 142 19.18 -1.52 -6.55
N ALA A 143 19.00 -0.22 -6.86
CA ALA A 143 19.19 0.34 -8.19
C ALA A 143 20.58 0.98 -8.33
N ARG A 144 21.27 0.74 -9.44
CA ARG A 144 22.52 1.46 -9.77
C ARG A 144 22.27 2.88 -10.28
N LYS A 145 21.14 3.11 -10.96
CA LYS A 145 20.86 4.36 -11.66
C LYS A 145 19.55 5.01 -11.24
N LEU A 146 18.47 4.25 -11.16
CA LEU A 146 17.14 4.81 -10.94
C LEU A 146 16.22 3.82 -10.23
N ALA A 147 15.53 4.31 -9.19
CA ALA A 147 14.39 3.62 -8.60
C ALA A 147 13.10 4.36 -8.98
N ILE A 148 12.04 3.61 -9.33
CA ILE A 148 10.72 4.14 -9.66
C ILE A 148 9.69 3.39 -8.83
N VAL A 149 9.02 4.09 -7.92
CA VAL A 149 7.82 3.60 -7.23
C VAL A 149 6.64 3.89 -8.15
N MET A 150 5.90 2.86 -8.55
CA MET A 150 4.79 2.96 -9.50
C MET A 150 3.43 3.20 -8.83
N ASP A 151 3.44 3.66 -7.57
CA ASP A 151 2.27 4.14 -6.83
C ASP A 151 2.33 5.68 -6.75
N GLY A 152 1.78 6.33 -7.78
CA GLY A 152 1.90 7.78 -7.92
C GLY A 152 0.81 8.36 -8.83
N PRO A 153 0.77 9.69 -9.00
CA PRO A 153 -0.29 10.33 -9.76
C PRO A 153 -0.27 9.88 -11.23
N SER A 154 -1.45 9.56 -11.75
CA SER A 154 -1.64 9.23 -13.16
C SER A 154 -1.03 10.30 -14.08
N CYS A 155 -0.23 9.86 -15.06
CA CYS A 155 0.41 10.68 -16.10
C CYS A 155 1.33 11.80 -15.59
N ASN A 156 1.78 11.75 -14.33
CA ASN A 156 2.70 12.72 -13.75
C ASN A 156 3.82 12.01 -12.97
N ILE A 157 4.91 12.73 -12.70
CA ILE A 157 5.99 12.24 -11.84
C ILE A 157 5.90 13.00 -10.52
N ALA A 158 5.63 12.27 -9.43
CA ALA A 158 5.75 12.82 -8.09
C ALA A 158 7.24 12.91 -7.70
N ILE A 159 7.71 14.12 -7.45
CA ILE A 159 9.09 14.37 -6.99
C ILE A 159 9.17 14.67 -5.49
N ALA A 160 8.02 14.76 -4.82
CA ALA A 160 7.89 14.97 -3.39
C ALA A 160 6.55 14.38 -2.90
N GLN A 161 6.55 13.87 -1.68
CA GLN A 161 5.36 13.46 -0.93
C GLN A 161 5.43 14.10 0.46
N LYS A 162 4.27 14.39 1.07
CA LYS A 162 4.23 14.90 2.45
C LYS A 162 4.58 13.77 3.41
N GLY A 163 5.30 14.11 4.49
CA GLY A 163 5.49 13.19 5.60
C GLY A 163 4.18 12.96 6.37
N ILE A 164 4.10 11.82 7.06
CA ILE A 164 2.94 11.44 7.88
C ILE A 164 3.38 11.35 9.34
N GLN A 165 2.56 11.90 10.24
CA GLN A 165 2.69 11.69 11.68
C GLN A 165 1.36 11.23 12.25
N ILE A 166 1.35 10.04 12.85
CA ILE A 166 0.18 9.47 13.51
C ILE A 166 0.31 9.74 15.01
N VAL A 167 -0.72 10.35 15.61
CA VAL A 167 -0.76 10.68 17.04
C VAL A 167 -2.00 10.04 17.69
N GLU A 168 -1.83 9.48 18.88
CA GLU A 168 -2.93 9.01 19.72
C GLU A 168 -3.20 10.05 20.82
N LEU A 169 -4.43 10.59 20.84
CA LEU A 169 -4.87 11.51 21.89
C LEU A 169 -5.76 10.75 22.89
N VAL A 170 -5.28 10.62 24.12
CA VAL A 170 -5.96 9.87 25.18
C VAL A 170 -6.41 10.79 26.30
N ALA A 171 -7.73 10.88 26.51
CA ALA A 171 -8.31 11.56 27.67
C ALA A 171 -8.72 10.54 28.73
N ARG A 172 -8.45 10.84 30.01
CA ARG A 172 -8.86 10.03 31.15
C ARG A 172 -9.76 10.83 32.07
N GLY A 173 -10.70 10.13 32.68
CA GLY A 173 -11.73 10.70 33.54
C GLY A 173 -12.24 9.67 34.53
N ARG A 174 -13.26 10.06 35.31
CA ARG A 174 -13.90 9.21 36.32
C ARG A 174 -15.35 8.96 35.91
N GLY A 175 -15.67 7.69 35.68
CA GLY A 175 -17.03 7.23 35.38
C GLY A 175 -17.99 7.39 36.58
N GLY A 176 -19.29 7.31 36.29
CA GLY A 176 -20.35 7.43 37.29
C GLY A 176 -21.72 7.20 36.70
N HIS A 177 -22.75 7.25 37.53
CA HIS A 177 -24.13 7.07 37.08
C HIS A 177 -24.54 8.24 36.19
N SER A 178 -25.05 7.96 34.98
CA SER A 178 -25.36 8.99 33.98
C SER A 178 -26.45 10.00 34.42
N SER A 179 -27.26 9.66 35.42
CA SER A 179 -28.21 10.59 36.05
C SER A 179 -27.59 11.59 37.03
N GLN A 180 -26.29 11.46 37.35
CA GLN A 180 -25.54 12.36 38.21
C GLN A 180 -24.25 12.86 37.54
N PRO A 181 -24.33 13.49 36.35
CA PRO A 181 -23.16 13.87 35.57
C PRO A 181 -22.23 14.86 36.29
N TRP A 182 -22.76 15.63 37.24
CA TRP A 182 -21.97 16.54 38.09
C TRP A 182 -20.96 15.82 39.00
N ASN A 183 -21.12 14.51 39.23
CA ASN A 183 -20.16 13.69 39.98
C ASN A 183 -19.12 13.02 39.07
N CYS A 184 -19.31 13.09 37.74
CA CYS A 184 -18.44 12.49 36.75
C CYS A 184 -17.38 13.48 36.28
N ASP A 185 -16.27 12.92 35.80
CA ASP A 185 -15.23 13.65 35.09
C ASP A 185 -15.15 13.02 33.69
N ASN A 186 -15.89 13.58 32.73
CA ASN A 186 -16.16 12.91 31.46
C ASN A 186 -14.93 12.99 30.53
N PRO A 187 -14.27 11.86 30.20
CA PRO A 187 -13.12 11.87 29.31
C PRO A 187 -13.49 12.26 27.87
N ILE A 188 -14.74 12.08 27.45
CA ILE A 188 -15.20 12.45 26.10
C ILE A 188 -15.15 13.97 25.92
N ASP A 189 -15.68 14.73 26.88
CA ASP A 189 -15.69 16.19 26.83
C ASP A 189 -14.25 16.73 26.80
N LYS A 190 -13.36 16.19 27.64
CA LYS A 190 -11.92 16.52 27.62
C LYS A 190 -11.27 16.23 26.27
N LEU A 191 -11.59 15.09 25.66
CA LEU A 191 -11.02 14.69 24.37
C LEU A 191 -11.46 15.66 23.27
N ILE A 192 -12.74 16.04 23.27
CA ILE A 192 -13.29 17.03 22.33
C ILE A 192 -12.59 18.38 22.50
N ASP A 193 -12.46 18.87 23.73
CA ASP A 193 -11.81 20.15 24.01
C ASP A 193 -10.34 20.16 23.56
N ALA A 194 -9.59 19.10 23.90
CA ALA A 194 -8.20 18.96 23.50
C ALA A 194 -8.04 18.85 21.97
N TYR A 195 -8.92 18.10 21.31
CA TYR A 195 -8.93 17.99 19.85
C TYR A 195 -9.20 19.33 19.18
N LEU A 196 -10.18 20.10 19.65
CA LEU A 196 -10.50 21.41 19.10
C LEU A 196 -9.33 22.39 19.25
N GLN A 197 -8.65 22.40 20.40
CA GLN A 197 -7.42 23.18 20.60
C GLN A 197 -6.32 22.75 19.63
N LEU A 198 -6.11 21.44 19.46
CA LEU A 198 -5.10 20.91 18.55
C LEU A 198 -5.42 21.30 17.09
N ARG A 199 -6.67 21.14 16.65
CA ARG A 199 -7.13 21.39 15.27
C ARG A 199 -6.93 22.86 14.85
N GLN A 200 -7.01 23.80 15.79
CA GLN A 200 -6.78 25.23 15.52
C GLN A 200 -5.35 25.54 15.06
N ASN A 201 -4.37 24.68 15.38
CA ASN A 201 -2.99 24.85 14.94
C ASN A 201 -2.75 24.43 13.48
N TRP A 202 -3.78 23.93 12.79
CA TRP A 202 -3.67 23.39 11.43
C TRP A 202 -4.54 24.19 10.46
N PRO A 203 -4.05 24.48 9.23
CA PRO A 203 -4.86 25.12 8.20
C PRO A 203 -6.16 24.35 7.90
N LYS A 204 -7.13 25.07 7.32
CA LYS A 204 -8.34 24.42 6.78
C LYS A 204 -7.94 23.56 5.59
N VAL A 205 -8.46 22.34 5.52
CA VAL A 205 -8.27 21.47 4.36
C VAL A 205 -9.24 21.93 3.27
N THR A 206 -8.71 22.21 2.09
CA THR A 206 -9.46 22.56 0.88
C THR A 206 -9.24 21.50 -0.20
N ALA A 207 -10.12 21.46 -1.20
CA ALA A 207 -9.97 20.56 -2.35
C ALA A 207 -8.79 20.96 -3.27
N GLU A 208 -8.36 22.21 -3.22
CA GLU A 208 -7.19 22.72 -3.94
C GLU A 208 -5.90 22.22 -3.28
N ASP A 209 -4.92 21.81 -4.11
CA ASP A 209 -3.60 21.42 -3.63
C ASP A 209 -2.77 22.66 -3.27
N GLN A 210 -2.88 23.07 -2.01
CA GLN A 210 -2.19 24.24 -1.47
C GLN A 210 -0.84 23.87 -0.78
N TRP A 211 -0.35 22.64 -0.93
CA TRP A 211 0.92 22.13 -0.36
C TRP A 211 1.26 22.63 1.06
N HIS A 212 0.34 22.49 2.01
CA HIS A 212 0.57 22.78 3.43
C HIS A 212 0.29 21.54 4.31
N ASN A 213 0.73 21.63 5.55
CA ASN A 213 0.46 20.65 6.61
C ASN A 213 -1.06 20.48 6.83
N THR A 214 -1.53 19.24 6.91
CA THR A 214 -2.95 18.88 7.11
C THR A 214 -3.11 17.91 8.29
N MET A 215 -4.29 17.94 8.92
CA MET A 215 -4.64 17.06 10.04
C MET A 215 -6.06 16.52 9.87
N ALA A 216 -6.25 15.24 10.18
CA ALA A 216 -7.55 14.59 10.24
C ALA A 216 -7.63 13.66 11.46
N ALA A 217 -8.79 13.58 12.11
CA ALA A 217 -9.07 12.55 13.09
C ALA A 217 -9.59 11.31 12.35
N CYS A 218 -8.85 10.20 12.40
CA CYS A 218 -9.18 8.99 11.64
C CYS A 218 -9.99 7.98 12.46
N ILE A 219 -9.80 7.92 13.77
CA ILE A 219 -10.44 6.96 14.68
C ILE A 219 -10.82 7.67 15.98
N CYS A 220 -12.05 7.45 16.46
CA CYS A 220 -12.49 7.87 17.79
C CYS A 220 -13.13 6.68 18.52
N LYS A 221 -12.68 6.40 19.74
CA LYS A 221 -13.21 5.34 20.60
C LYS A 221 -13.42 5.91 22.00
N ALA A 222 -14.62 5.72 22.55
CA ALA A 222 -14.97 6.11 23.91
C ALA A 222 -16.09 5.23 24.46
N GLY A 223 -16.17 5.11 25.78
CA GLY A 223 -17.15 4.31 26.52
C GLY A 223 -16.95 4.43 28.02
#